data_AF-A0A4V1S7X0-F1
#
_entry.id   AF-A0A4V1S7X0-F1
#
_cell.length_a   1.000
_cell.length_b   1.000
_cell.length_c   1.000
_cell.angle_alpha   90.00
_cell.angle_beta   90.00
_cell.angle_gamma   90.00
#
_symmetry.space_group_name_H-M   'P 1'
#
loop_
_entity.id
_entity.type
_entity.pdbx_description
1 polymer ?
#
loop_
_entity_poly.entity_id
_entity_poly.type
_entity_poly.pdbx_seq_one_letter_code
_entity_poly.pdbx_strand_id
1 'polypeptide(L)'
;MSARSPARKAREAGTRRWLPAGNGKTWCNAPWQVIPFNGKIVRTYTPDRPLSLEVNGERIDGRYSKVSEENAVLVCRGSIVTRNGTQFLFTDRFLVEKTGAFELRRNVTIRDANPADRFFNSIFGIEVLEKSKLEDSEYFVPGVWYRTNFKTKMAGALAAHAGDHYFLFREDRLPLPLAMLRETTGGRTVSLLHAAADPATFSGDRGKERVTDERLQYGSIGIRQLDGTSLAFMFPGSEGERSHVMRRAPEGWALRSHPVKAGIRHQYKLVLRFSETAGYPEAVESTWKHAFDLYQPKIRPVDVKAAFNGLVDTLDHYSVSQGYDAPGFPFSVDLPGGKARAYNYQMGFVGRQLPNAYVLIHQGILEKRAELRKKGGDIVDFWAANCLLPSG
;
A
#
# COMPACT_ATOMS: atom_id res chain seq x y z
N MET A 1 17.84 13.46 -52.57
CA MET A 1 17.17 14.54 -51.80
C MET A 1 16.74 13.97 -50.46
N SER A 2 17.34 14.46 -49.37
CA SER A 2 17.07 14.01 -48.01
C SER A 2 15.76 14.58 -47.48
N ALA A 3 14.91 13.76 -46.88
CA ALA A 3 13.83 14.24 -46.01
C ALA A 3 14.23 13.97 -44.55
N ARG A 4 14.48 15.06 -43.82
CA ARG A 4 14.86 15.09 -42.40
C ARG A 4 13.66 14.75 -41.52
N SER A 5 13.84 13.79 -40.62
CA SER A 5 12.97 13.59 -39.46
C SER A 5 13.30 14.64 -38.38
N PRO A 6 12.31 15.27 -37.70
CA PRO A 6 12.61 16.18 -36.61
C PRO A 6 12.93 15.38 -35.35
N ALA A 7 14.22 15.30 -35.02
CA ALA A 7 14.70 14.82 -33.74
C ALA A 7 14.15 15.71 -32.61
N ARG A 8 13.23 15.16 -31.81
CA ARG A 8 12.83 15.72 -30.53
C ARG A 8 14.05 15.61 -29.61
N LYS A 9 14.75 16.73 -29.38
CA LYS A 9 15.84 16.82 -28.40
C LYS A 9 15.26 16.43 -27.03
N ALA A 10 15.54 15.21 -26.58
CA ALA A 10 15.51 14.89 -25.17
C ALA A 10 16.52 15.85 -24.50
N ARG A 11 16.02 16.73 -23.62
CA ARG A 11 16.90 17.48 -22.73
C ARG A 11 17.69 16.46 -21.93
N GLU A 12 19.00 16.44 -22.10
CA GLU A 12 19.91 15.76 -21.19
C GLU A 12 19.62 16.29 -19.78
N ALA A 13 19.07 15.42 -18.93
CA ALA A 13 18.92 15.70 -17.52
C ALA A 13 20.32 15.90 -16.92
N GLY A 14 20.52 17.07 -16.32
CA GLY A 14 21.78 17.50 -15.73
C GLY A 14 22.40 16.44 -14.82
N THR A 15 23.68 16.23 -15.06
CA THR A 15 24.75 15.78 -14.16
C THR A 15 24.33 15.35 -12.74
N ARG A 16 24.63 14.07 -12.46
CA ARG A 16 24.80 13.48 -11.12
C ARG A 16 25.55 14.44 -10.21
N ARG A 17 24.84 15.09 -9.30
CA ARG A 17 25.47 15.79 -8.19
C ARG A 17 24.55 15.65 -6.99
N TRP A 18 24.99 14.83 -6.03
CA TRP A 18 24.48 14.81 -4.66
C TRP A 18 24.50 16.20 -4.02
N LEU A 19 25.30 17.11 -4.58
CA LEU A 19 25.70 18.39 -4.03
C LEU A 19 25.77 19.45 -5.13
N PRO A 20 25.16 20.64 -4.99
CA PRO A 20 25.42 21.78 -5.86
C PRO A 20 26.92 22.11 -5.88
N ALA A 21 27.44 22.65 -6.99
CA ALA A 21 28.81 23.19 -7.04
C ALA A 21 28.90 24.39 -6.09
N GLY A 22 29.47 24.21 -4.91
CA GLY A 22 29.69 25.27 -3.92
C GLY A 22 31.11 25.23 -3.39
N ASN A 23 31.81 26.36 -3.51
CA ASN A 23 33.21 26.56 -3.15
C ASN A 23 33.51 26.17 -1.69
N GLY A 24 34.07 24.97 -1.48
CA GLY A 24 35.16 24.65 -0.55
C GLY A 24 35.10 25.07 0.93
N LYS A 25 34.06 25.74 1.41
CA LYS A 25 33.91 26.19 2.79
C LYS A 25 32.45 26.00 3.20
N THR A 26 32.29 25.31 4.34
CA THR A 26 31.08 25.19 5.18
C THR A 26 29.90 24.36 4.65
N TRP A 27 30.11 23.05 4.43
CA TRP A 27 29.03 22.06 4.61
C TRP A 27 28.96 21.50 6.04
N CYS A 28 29.84 21.94 6.95
CA CYS A 28 29.86 21.44 8.34
C CYS A 28 28.71 21.94 9.22
N ASN A 29 27.84 22.86 8.76
CA ASN A 29 26.83 23.49 9.63
C ASN A 29 25.35 23.24 9.29
N ALA A 30 24.95 22.63 8.15
CA ALA A 30 23.50 22.43 7.86
C ALA A 30 23.04 21.38 6.80
N PRO A 31 23.78 20.31 6.42
CA PRO A 31 23.34 19.38 5.35
C PRO A 31 22.28 18.33 5.74
N TRP A 32 21.95 18.15 7.02
CA TRP A 32 21.07 17.05 7.47
C TRP A 32 19.57 17.35 7.34
N GLN A 33 19.20 18.61 7.06
CA GLN A 33 17.82 19.11 7.10
C GLN A 33 17.05 18.87 5.80
N VAL A 34 17.75 18.58 4.70
CA VAL A 34 17.20 18.75 3.37
C VAL A 34 17.76 17.70 2.43
N ILE A 35 16.88 16.95 1.76
CA ILE A 35 17.25 16.09 0.63
C ILE A 35 17.09 16.94 -0.65
N PRO A 36 18.17 17.34 -1.34
CA PRO A 36 18.06 18.10 -2.57
C PRO A 36 17.53 17.21 -3.70
N PHE A 37 16.47 17.65 -4.37
CA PHE A 37 15.87 16.99 -5.52
C PHE A 37 15.57 18.01 -6.63
N ASN A 38 16.23 17.90 -7.78
CA ASN A 38 16.09 18.85 -8.91
C ASN A 38 16.18 20.33 -8.49
N GLY A 39 17.09 20.65 -7.56
CA GLY A 39 17.25 22.01 -7.02
C GLY A 39 16.17 22.44 -6.01
N LYS A 40 15.22 21.56 -5.67
CA LYS A 40 14.21 21.77 -4.62
C LYS A 40 14.60 21.04 -3.33
N ILE A 41 14.16 21.60 -2.22
CA ILE A 41 14.40 21.11 -0.86
C ILE A 41 13.27 20.18 -0.45
N VAL A 42 13.60 18.95 -0.03
CA VAL A 42 12.65 18.01 0.57
C VAL A 42 12.95 17.87 2.06
N ARG A 43 11.94 18.06 2.91
CA ARG A 43 12.06 18.05 4.38
C ARG A 43 11.52 16.76 4.97
N THR A 44 12.28 16.17 5.90
CA THR A 44 11.76 15.10 6.77
C THR A 44 10.87 15.70 7.87
N TYR A 45 10.18 14.85 8.63
CA TYR A 45 9.31 15.28 9.74
C TYR A 45 9.95 16.23 10.75
N THR A 46 11.21 15.95 11.08
CA THR A 46 12.01 16.80 11.95
C THR A 46 13.32 17.00 11.18
N PRO A 47 13.41 18.00 10.30
CA PRO A 47 14.58 18.21 9.44
C PRO A 47 15.89 18.18 10.23
N ASP A 48 15.87 18.81 11.39
CA ASP A 48 16.99 18.87 12.32
C ASP A 48 17.39 17.53 12.93
N ARG A 49 16.42 16.62 13.05
CA ARG A 49 16.54 15.34 13.75
C ARG A 49 15.82 14.23 12.96
N PRO A 50 16.35 13.82 11.79
CA PRO A 50 15.66 12.95 10.83
C PRO A 50 15.56 11.48 11.28
N LEU A 51 16.22 11.11 12.38
CA LEU A 51 16.09 9.82 13.02
C LEU A 51 14.91 9.92 13.99
N SER A 52 13.83 9.17 13.76
CA SER A 52 12.66 9.20 14.63
C SER A 52 12.30 7.80 15.11
N LEU A 53 12.11 7.68 16.42
CA LEU A 53 11.60 6.49 17.10
C LEU A 53 10.38 6.84 17.94
N GLU A 54 9.55 5.84 18.18
CA GLU A 54 8.69 5.76 19.34
C GLU A 54 9.21 4.64 20.23
N VAL A 55 9.56 4.92 21.49
CA VAL A 55 9.98 3.91 22.48
C VAL A 55 9.01 3.99 23.64
N ASN A 56 8.37 2.87 23.99
CA ASN A 56 7.31 2.83 25.02
C ASN A 56 6.16 3.84 24.81
N GLY A 57 5.90 4.28 23.57
CA GLY A 57 4.90 5.31 23.27
C GLY A 57 5.43 6.74 23.30
N GLU A 58 6.68 6.96 23.74
CA GLU A 58 7.31 8.28 23.72
C GLU A 58 8.10 8.49 22.42
N ARG A 59 7.84 9.61 21.74
CA ARG A 59 8.61 9.98 20.54
C ARG A 59 9.98 10.53 20.93
N ILE A 60 11.02 10.02 20.28
CA ILE A 60 12.41 10.47 20.45
C ILE A 60 13.01 10.69 19.06
N ASP A 61 13.55 11.89 18.83
CA ASP A 61 14.19 12.26 17.58
C ASP A 61 15.70 12.49 17.78
N GLY A 62 16.52 12.04 16.83
CA GLY A 62 17.98 12.13 16.84
C GLY A 62 18.58 12.65 15.53
N ARG A 63 19.87 12.99 15.58
CA ARG A 63 20.61 13.55 14.44
C ARG A 63 21.58 12.53 13.85
N TYR A 64 21.93 12.71 12.58
CA TYR A 64 23.13 12.06 12.05
C TYR A 64 24.37 12.65 12.72
N SER A 65 25.30 11.78 13.10
CA SER A 65 26.62 12.14 13.61
C SER A 65 27.70 12.06 12.53
N LYS A 66 27.46 11.28 11.46
CA LYS A 66 28.40 11.12 10.35
C LYS A 66 27.65 10.94 9.04
N VAL A 67 28.13 11.60 8.00
CA VAL A 67 27.68 11.40 6.63
C VAL A 67 28.91 11.23 5.74
N SER A 68 28.83 10.27 4.83
CA SER A 68 29.88 9.99 3.86
C SER A 68 29.26 9.55 2.54
N GLU A 69 29.97 9.77 1.44
CA GLU A 69 29.63 9.18 0.15
C GLU A 69 30.47 7.91 -0.04
N GLU A 70 29.81 6.78 -0.31
CA GLU A 70 30.44 5.47 -0.53
C GLU A 70 29.89 4.92 -1.86
N ASN A 71 30.70 4.78 -2.91
CA ASN A 71 30.28 4.26 -4.22
C ASN A 71 29.02 4.95 -4.80
N ALA A 72 28.99 6.29 -4.76
CA ALA A 72 27.84 7.10 -5.16
C ALA A 72 26.54 6.81 -4.37
N VAL A 73 26.66 6.31 -3.14
CA VAL A 73 25.57 6.18 -2.15
C VAL A 73 25.88 7.12 -1.00
N LEU A 74 24.90 7.93 -0.61
CA LEU A 74 25.03 8.76 0.60
C LEU A 74 24.72 7.90 1.82
N VAL A 75 25.70 7.73 2.71
CA VAL A 75 25.58 6.92 3.91
C VAL A 75 25.58 7.81 5.14
N CYS A 76 24.44 7.85 5.82
CA CYS A 76 24.21 8.66 7.01
C CYS A 76 24.12 7.75 8.24
N ARG A 77 24.89 8.06 9.28
CA ARG A 77 24.95 7.31 10.53
C ARG A 77 24.65 8.23 11.69
N GLY A 78 23.96 7.72 12.69
CA GLY A 78 23.61 8.45 13.90
C GLY A 78 23.08 7.52 14.97
N SER A 79 22.68 8.10 16.09
CA SER A 79 22.21 7.32 17.23
C SER A 79 21.18 8.09 18.03
N ILE A 80 20.27 7.34 18.65
CA ILE A 80 19.34 7.83 19.68
C ILE A 80 19.63 7.06 20.95
N VAL A 81 19.75 7.77 22.08
CA VAL A 81 19.89 7.17 23.40
C VAL A 81 18.63 7.50 24.20
N THR A 82 17.99 6.49 24.77
CA THR A 82 16.80 6.68 25.61
C THR A 82 17.20 7.23 26.98
N ARG A 83 16.22 7.71 27.75
CA ARG A 83 16.44 8.10 29.16
C ARG A 83 16.98 6.94 30.02
N ASN A 84 16.67 5.71 29.63
CA ASN A 84 17.10 4.49 30.30
C ASN A 84 18.48 3.99 29.83
N GLY A 85 19.11 4.66 28.85
CA GLY A 85 20.45 4.33 28.35
C GLY A 85 20.48 3.38 27.16
N THR A 86 19.34 2.87 26.67
CA THR A 86 19.31 2.07 25.45
C THR A 86 19.80 2.89 24.27
N GLN A 87 20.76 2.35 23.51
CA GLN A 87 21.31 3.01 22.33
C GLN A 87 20.79 2.37 21.04
N PHE A 88 20.05 3.13 20.25
CA PHE A 88 19.64 2.79 18.89
C PHE A 88 20.63 3.40 17.90
N LEU A 89 21.30 2.56 17.12
CA LEU A 89 22.24 2.97 16.08
C LEU A 89 21.59 2.88 14.71
N PHE A 90 21.61 3.99 13.98
CA PHE A 90 21.03 4.13 12.65
C PHE A 90 22.10 4.09 11.57
N THR A 91 21.78 3.41 10.47
CA THR A 91 22.47 3.56 9.20
C THR A 91 21.44 3.71 8.09
N ASP A 92 21.36 4.91 7.56
CA ASP A 92 20.52 5.25 6.42
C ASP A 92 21.40 5.34 5.17
N ARG A 93 21.00 4.67 4.10
CA ARG A 93 21.64 4.77 2.78
C ARG A 93 20.64 5.36 1.81
N PHE A 94 21.00 6.49 1.23
CA PHE A 94 20.22 7.11 0.17
C PHE A 94 20.84 6.75 -1.18
N LEU A 95 20.02 6.33 -2.13
CA LEU A 95 20.41 6.05 -3.51
C LEU A 95 19.51 6.85 -4.44
N VAL A 96 20.08 7.67 -5.31
CA VAL A 96 19.29 8.41 -6.32
C VAL A 96 19.02 7.51 -7.51
N GLU A 97 17.76 7.39 -7.91
CA GLU A 97 17.35 6.75 -9.16
C GLU A 97 17.23 7.77 -10.29
N LYS A 98 17.42 7.33 -11.54
CA LYS A 98 17.34 8.21 -12.72
C LYS A 98 15.93 8.78 -12.98
N THR A 99 14.91 8.25 -12.31
CA THR A 99 13.47 8.44 -12.58
C THR A 99 12.79 9.53 -11.75
N GLY A 100 13.58 10.38 -11.08
CA GLY A 100 13.03 11.34 -10.13
C GLY A 100 12.64 10.69 -8.78
N ALA A 101 13.19 9.51 -8.51
CA ALA A 101 13.02 8.79 -7.25
C ALA A 101 14.34 8.68 -6.50
N PHE A 102 14.26 8.47 -5.19
CA PHE A 102 15.39 7.99 -4.41
C PHE A 102 14.94 6.88 -3.48
N GLU A 103 15.87 5.98 -3.20
CA GLU A 103 15.70 4.88 -2.28
C GLU A 103 16.35 5.24 -0.95
N LEU A 104 15.64 4.99 0.16
CA LEU A 104 16.17 4.99 1.51
C LEU A 104 16.24 3.53 1.98
N ARG A 105 17.43 3.05 2.33
CA ARG A 105 17.61 1.82 3.12
C ARG A 105 17.93 2.22 4.55
N ARG A 106 17.02 1.97 5.48
CA ARG A 106 17.28 2.16 6.90
C ARG A 106 17.60 0.83 7.56
N ASN A 107 18.64 0.81 8.38
CA ASN A 107 18.94 -0.25 9.32
C ASN A 107 19.10 0.33 10.72
N VAL A 108 18.41 -0.25 11.70
CA VAL A 108 18.50 0.12 13.12
C VAL A 108 19.01 -1.08 13.90
N THR A 109 20.07 -0.87 14.68
CA THR A 109 20.61 -1.88 15.61
C THR A 109 20.57 -1.35 17.02
N ILE A 110 20.43 -2.24 18.00
CA ILE A 110 20.29 -1.87 19.42
C ILE A 110 21.55 -2.31 20.16
N ARG A 111 22.13 -1.40 20.94
CA ARG A 111 23.19 -1.64 21.92
C ARG A 111 22.70 -1.25 23.31
N ASP A 112 23.24 -1.91 24.31
CA ASP A 112 23.00 -1.60 25.73
C ASP A 112 21.51 -1.53 26.07
N ALA A 113 20.73 -2.50 25.55
CA ALA A 113 19.29 -2.55 25.73
C ALA A 113 18.91 -2.60 27.22
N ASN A 114 18.13 -1.61 27.67
CA ASN A 114 17.62 -1.53 29.02
C ASN A 114 16.23 -2.18 29.10
N PRO A 115 15.96 -3.11 30.05
CA PRO A 115 14.65 -3.75 30.21
C PRO A 115 13.46 -2.80 30.44
N ALA A 116 13.71 -1.57 30.90
CA ALA A 116 12.68 -0.54 31.04
C ALA A 116 12.15 -0.07 29.67
N ASP A 117 12.96 -0.12 28.62
CA ASP A 117 12.53 0.10 27.23
C ASP A 117 12.00 -1.23 26.69
N ARG A 118 10.67 -1.34 26.49
CA ARG A 118 10.03 -2.64 26.21
C ARG A 118 9.81 -2.86 24.72
N PHE A 119 9.36 -1.82 24.03
CA PHE A 119 9.01 -1.90 22.63
C PHE A 119 9.34 -0.60 21.90
N PHE A 120 9.52 -0.70 20.59
CA PHE A 120 9.77 0.47 19.77
C PHE A 120 9.25 0.34 18.33
N ASN A 121 9.10 1.50 17.71
CA ASN A 121 8.83 1.69 16.30
C ASN A 121 9.83 2.70 15.75
N SER A 122 10.25 2.53 14.49
CA SER A 122 10.90 3.62 13.76
C SER A 122 9.90 4.30 12.83
N ILE A 123 10.13 5.59 12.64
CA ILE A 123 9.25 6.45 11.86
C ILE A 123 10.10 7.13 10.80
N PHE A 124 9.55 7.18 9.60
CA PHE A 124 10.08 7.99 8.52
C PHE A 124 8.94 8.73 7.84
N GLY A 125 9.19 9.96 7.43
CA GLY A 125 8.28 10.61 6.52
C GLY A 125 8.78 11.95 6.05
N ILE A 126 8.08 12.44 5.03
CA ILE A 126 8.43 13.64 4.27
C ILE A 126 7.27 14.60 4.32
N GLU A 127 7.57 15.83 4.73
CA GLU A 127 6.64 16.94 4.63
C GLU A 127 6.62 17.43 3.18
N VAL A 128 5.45 17.35 2.55
CA VAL A 128 5.29 17.71 1.14
C VAL A 128 4.80 19.14 0.99
N LEU A 129 3.92 19.57 1.89
CA LEU A 129 3.32 20.90 1.92
C LEU A 129 3.32 21.44 3.35
N GLU A 130 4.12 22.47 3.61
CA GLU A 130 4.12 23.19 4.89
C GLU A 130 2.85 24.02 5.04
N LYS A 131 2.32 24.13 6.27
CA LYS A 131 1.17 24.99 6.58
C LYS A 131 -0.04 24.71 5.67
N SER A 132 -0.30 23.43 5.42
CA SER A 132 -1.33 22.95 4.49
C SER A 132 -2.39 22.13 5.21
N LYS A 133 -3.55 22.01 4.57
CA LYS A 133 -4.66 21.17 5.01
C LYS A 133 -4.83 19.98 4.07
N LEU A 134 -5.58 18.97 4.53
CA LEU A 134 -5.81 17.79 3.74
C LEU A 134 -6.48 18.11 2.39
N GLU A 135 -7.35 19.11 2.35
CA GLU A 135 -8.11 19.52 1.17
C GLU A 135 -7.26 20.16 0.07
N ASP A 136 -6.04 20.59 0.39
CA ASP A 136 -5.13 21.20 -0.59
C ASP A 136 -4.56 20.15 -1.57
N SER A 137 -4.75 18.86 -1.26
CA SER A 137 -4.21 17.73 -2.01
C SER A 137 -5.24 16.63 -2.31
N GLU A 138 -4.88 15.81 -3.30
CA GLU A 138 -5.56 14.56 -3.64
C GLU A 138 -4.68 13.39 -3.25
N TYR A 139 -5.28 12.33 -2.69
CA TYR A 139 -4.52 11.20 -2.15
C TYR A 139 -4.76 9.92 -2.93
N PHE A 140 -3.77 9.05 -2.91
CA PHE A 140 -3.92 7.69 -3.37
C PHE A 140 -3.25 6.71 -2.41
N VAL A 141 -4.07 5.92 -1.75
CA VAL A 141 -3.67 4.73 -0.98
C VAL A 141 -4.50 3.56 -1.53
N PRO A 142 -3.89 2.60 -2.25
CA PRO A 142 -4.60 1.52 -2.92
C PRO A 142 -5.63 0.83 -2.02
N GLY A 143 -6.87 0.71 -2.49
CA GLY A 143 -7.97 0.05 -1.77
C GLY A 143 -8.54 0.82 -0.57
N VAL A 144 -7.96 1.97 -0.21
CA VAL A 144 -8.36 2.74 0.98
C VAL A 144 -8.77 4.16 0.64
N TRP A 145 -7.90 4.95 0.00
CA TRP A 145 -8.10 6.39 -0.19
C TRP A 145 -7.92 6.80 -1.65
N TYR A 146 -8.98 7.36 -2.26
CA TYR A 146 -8.94 7.90 -3.62
C TYR A 146 -9.42 9.36 -3.65
N ARG A 147 -8.57 10.29 -4.11
CA ARG A 147 -8.76 11.75 -4.06
C ARG A 147 -9.02 12.24 -2.64
N THR A 148 -10.25 12.64 -2.34
CA THR A 148 -10.71 13.07 -1.04
C THR A 148 -11.86 12.15 -0.61
N ASN A 149 -11.63 11.35 0.44
CA ASN A 149 -12.62 10.39 0.95
C ASN A 149 -13.61 11.02 1.94
N PHE A 150 -13.49 12.32 2.26
CA PHE A 150 -14.22 12.98 3.36
C PHE A 150 -15.74 13.10 3.17
N LYS A 151 -16.28 12.76 1.99
CA LYS A 151 -17.72 12.81 1.70
C LYS A 151 -18.37 11.42 1.61
N THR A 152 -17.61 10.36 1.88
CA THR A 152 -18.16 8.99 1.86
C THR A 152 -19.19 8.81 2.98
N LYS A 153 -20.31 8.14 2.66
CA LYS A 153 -21.34 7.75 3.65
C LYS A 153 -21.17 6.31 4.13
N MET A 154 -20.12 5.62 3.67
CA MET A 154 -19.87 4.24 4.03
C MET A 154 -19.40 4.16 5.49
N ALA A 155 -20.21 3.53 6.33
CA ALA A 155 -19.84 3.26 7.72
C ALA A 155 -18.53 2.46 7.77
N GLY A 156 -17.60 2.86 8.63
CA GLY A 156 -16.31 2.20 8.77
C GLY A 156 -15.26 2.60 7.71
N ALA A 157 -15.58 3.53 6.80
CA ALA A 157 -14.62 4.03 5.83
C ALA A 157 -13.44 4.72 6.54
N LEU A 158 -12.23 4.25 6.23
CA LEU A 158 -11.03 4.92 6.68
C LEU A 158 -10.78 6.17 5.84
N ALA A 159 -10.04 7.13 6.42
CA ALA A 159 -9.78 8.44 5.82
C ALA A 159 -11.05 9.25 5.45
N ALA A 160 -12.17 8.97 6.12
CA ALA A 160 -13.39 9.77 6.00
C ALA A 160 -13.40 10.98 6.94
N HIS A 161 -12.57 10.99 7.98
CA HIS A 161 -12.56 11.99 9.03
C HIS A 161 -11.34 12.91 8.88
N ALA A 162 -11.55 14.12 8.36
CA ALA A 162 -10.48 15.10 8.14
C ALA A 162 -9.82 15.61 9.44
N GLY A 163 -10.43 15.35 10.60
CA GLY A 163 -9.89 15.71 11.91
C GLY A 163 -8.86 14.75 12.48
N ASP A 164 -8.69 13.55 11.90
CA ASP A 164 -7.67 12.61 12.35
C ASP A 164 -6.27 13.12 11.95
N HIS A 165 -5.26 12.90 12.81
CA HIS A 165 -3.89 13.35 12.53
C HIS A 165 -3.04 12.32 11.77
N TYR A 166 -3.31 11.05 12.02
CA TYR A 166 -2.60 9.94 11.39
C TYR A 166 -3.59 9.11 10.59
N PHE A 167 -3.22 8.84 9.34
CA PHE A 167 -3.91 7.94 8.43
C PHE A 167 -2.91 6.87 8.01
N LEU A 168 -2.55 5.98 8.95
CA LEU A 168 -1.57 4.92 8.77
C LEU A 168 -2.27 3.59 8.54
N PHE A 169 -1.95 2.96 7.42
CA PHE A 169 -2.54 1.70 7.01
C PHE A 169 -1.48 0.61 6.98
N ARG A 170 -1.77 -0.55 7.57
CA ARG A 170 -0.90 -1.72 7.53
C ARG A 170 -0.75 -2.17 6.08
N GLU A 171 0.48 -2.33 5.63
CA GLU A 171 0.75 -2.42 4.20
C GLU A 171 0.30 -3.75 3.57
N ASP A 172 0.16 -4.82 4.36
CA ASP A 172 -0.41 -6.11 3.97
C ASP A 172 -1.94 -6.06 3.74
N ARG A 173 -2.59 -4.94 4.10
CA ARG A 173 -4.00 -4.65 3.81
C ARG A 173 -4.18 -3.81 2.54
N LEU A 174 -3.08 -3.43 1.90
CA LEU A 174 -3.07 -2.64 0.69
C LEU A 174 -2.73 -3.52 -0.51
N PRO A 175 -3.42 -3.38 -1.66
CA PRO A 175 -3.02 -4.03 -2.91
C PRO A 175 -1.57 -3.74 -3.32
N LEU A 176 -1.06 -2.55 -2.98
CA LEU A 176 0.35 -2.17 -3.10
C LEU A 176 0.75 -1.32 -1.88
N PRO A 177 1.94 -1.52 -1.29
CA PRO A 177 2.35 -0.86 -0.05
C PRO A 177 2.87 0.57 -0.32
N LEU A 178 1.97 1.46 -0.75
CA LEU A 178 2.28 2.84 -1.11
C LEU A 178 1.25 3.85 -0.62
N ALA A 179 1.70 5.09 -0.49
CA ALA A 179 0.86 6.28 -0.37
C ALA A 179 1.35 7.37 -1.33
N MET A 180 0.42 8.09 -1.92
CA MET A 180 0.70 9.24 -2.80
C MET A 180 -0.14 10.44 -2.39
N LEU A 181 0.47 11.61 -2.54
CA LEU A 181 -0.13 12.92 -2.38
C LEU A 181 0.13 13.72 -3.65
N ARG A 182 -0.92 14.35 -4.18
CA ARG A 182 -0.85 15.30 -5.30
C ARG A 182 -1.41 16.65 -4.89
N GLU A 183 -0.60 17.69 -4.95
CA GLU A 183 -1.04 19.09 -4.76
C GLU A 183 -1.99 19.49 -5.90
N THR A 184 -3.14 20.07 -5.55
CA THR A 184 -4.17 20.44 -6.54
C THR A 184 -3.79 21.64 -7.39
N THR A 185 -3.13 22.65 -6.80
CA THR A 185 -2.78 23.92 -7.46
C THR A 185 -1.60 23.79 -8.42
N GLY A 186 -0.60 22.96 -8.09
CA GLY A 186 0.65 22.83 -8.85
C GLY A 186 0.89 21.47 -9.48
N GLY A 187 0.04 20.47 -9.24
CA GLY A 187 0.22 19.11 -9.78
C GLY A 187 1.43 18.35 -9.23
N ARG A 188 2.16 18.93 -8.27
CA ARG A 188 3.28 18.27 -7.60
C ARG A 188 2.77 16.99 -6.96
N THR A 189 3.37 15.89 -7.35
CA THR A 189 3.00 14.55 -6.91
C THR A 189 4.19 13.93 -6.20
N VAL A 190 3.97 13.48 -4.97
CA VAL A 190 4.97 12.76 -4.19
C VAL A 190 4.37 11.41 -3.82
N SER A 191 5.14 10.35 -3.97
CA SER A 191 4.76 9.01 -3.54
C SER A 191 5.83 8.39 -2.66
N LEU A 192 5.38 7.60 -1.70
CA LEU A 192 6.19 6.81 -0.79
C LEU A 192 5.75 5.36 -0.96
N LEU A 193 6.71 4.45 -1.11
CA LEU A 193 6.50 3.02 -1.34
C LEU A 193 7.45 2.24 -0.43
N HIS A 194 6.96 1.20 0.24
CA HIS A 194 7.85 0.18 0.81
C HIS A 194 8.21 -0.79 -0.31
N ALA A 195 9.49 -0.93 -0.65
CA ALA A 195 9.93 -1.63 -1.86
C ALA A 195 10.41 -3.07 -1.62
N ALA A 196 10.50 -3.50 -0.37
CA ALA A 196 10.90 -4.85 0.03
C ALA A 196 10.05 -5.33 1.21
N ALA A 197 8.72 -5.13 1.10
CA ALA A 197 7.78 -5.53 2.14
C ALA A 197 7.79 -7.04 2.35
N ASP A 198 7.77 -7.47 3.62
CA ASP A 198 7.59 -8.86 4.02
C ASP A 198 6.29 -8.96 4.84
N PRO A 199 5.14 -9.20 4.18
CA PRO A 199 3.82 -9.13 4.79
C PRO A 199 3.47 -10.39 5.60
N ALA A 200 4.46 -11.20 6.01
CA ALA A 200 4.23 -12.38 6.81
C ALA A 200 3.57 -12.00 8.15
N THR A 201 2.48 -12.68 8.48
CA THR A 201 1.75 -12.53 9.74
C THR A 201 1.68 -13.88 10.47
N PHE A 202 1.21 -13.87 11.71
CA PHE A 202 1.02 -15.08 12.52
C PHE A 202 -0.26 -14.98 13.33
N SER A 203 -0.74 -16.09 13.91
CA SER A 203 -2.03 -16.16 14.62
C SER A 203 -2.16 -15.19 15.81
N GLY A 204 -1.04 -14.71 16.35
CA GLY A 204 -0.98 -13.71 17.42
C GLY A 204 -1.00 -12.26 16.95
N ASP A 205 -0.81 -11.99 15.65
CA ASP A 205 -0.99 -10.66 15.06
C ASP A 205 -2.49 -10.39 14.80
N ARG A 206 -3.21 -10.05 15.86
CA ARG A 206 -4.65 -9.81 15.84
C ARG A 206 -5.06 -8.79 16.89
N GLY A 207 -6.22 -8.19 16.69
CA GLY A 207 -6.78 -7.24 17.65
C GLY A 207 -6.12 -5.86 17.61
N LYS A 208 -6.61 -4.97 18.49
CA LYS A 208 -6.13 -3.59 18.63
C LYS A 208 -5.03 -3.46 19.68
N GLU A 209 -5.00 -4.40 20.62
CA GLU A 209 -3.97 -4.51 21.64
C GLU A 209 -2.57 -4.52 21.04
N ARG A 210 -1.59 -4.03 21.82
CA ARG A 210 -0.21 -3.97 21.35
C ARG A 210 0.36 -5.37 21.18
N VAL A 211 0.76 -5.68 19.95
CA VAL A 211 1.56 -6.85 19.63
C VAL A 211 3.02 -6.42 19.58
N THR A 212 3.86 -7.04 20.41
CA THR A 212 5.32 -6.82 20.40
C THR A 212 6.02 -8.12 20.01
N ASP A 213 6.52 -8.19 18.78
CA ASP A 213 7.08 -9.43 18.23
C ASP A 213 8.08 -9.12 17.11
N GLU A 214 9.27 -9.75 17.15
CA GLU A 214 10.35 -9.52 16.17
C GLU A 214 10.06 -10.06 14.77
N ARG A 215 9.05 -10.92 14.63
CA ARG A 215 8.60 -11.47 13.33
C ARG A 215 7.87 -10.45 12.46
N LEU A 216 7.47 -9.30 13.02
CA LEU A 216 6.68 -8.28 12.33
C LEU A 216 7.54 -7.48 11.35
N GLN A 217 7.71 -8.00 10.13
CA GLN A 217 8.58 -7.39 9.10
C GLN A 217 7.82 -6.55 8.05
N TYR A 218 6.58 -6.16 8.36
CA TYR A 218 5.80 -5.21 7.56
C TYR A 218 5.63 -3.85 8.25
N GLY A 219 5.50 -2.81 7.46
CA GLY A 219 5.24 -1.44 7.90
C GLY A 219 3.78 -1.02 7.82
N SER A 220 3.54 0.22 8.23
CA SER A 220 2.35 0.96 7.89
C SER A 220 2.73 2.20 7.10
N ILE A 221 1.88 2.55 6.15
CA ILE A 221 2.13 3.62 5.20
C ILE A 221 0.87 4.47 5.04
N GLY A 222 1.04 5.77 4.81
CA GLY A 222 -0.10 6.66 4.60
C GLY A 222 0.23 8.13 4.76
N ILE A 223 -0.71 8.87 5.33
CA ILE A 223 -0.68 10.34 5.42
C ILE A 223 -0.64 10.76 6.88
N ARG A 224 0.04 11.87 7.16
CA ARG A 224 -0.03 12.57 8.44
C ARG A 224 -0.42 14.03 8.21
N GLN A 225 -1.42 14.49 8.95
CA GLN A 225 -1.87 15.88 8.98
C GLN A 225 -1.60 16.48 10.37
N LEU A 226 -0.59 17.35 10.45
CA LEU A 226 -0.34 18.23 11.61
C LEU A 226 -0.38 19.68 11.13
N ASP A 227 0.70 20.44 11.33
CA ASP A 227 0.87 21.77 10.73
C ASP A 227 1.00 21.71 9.20
N GLY A 228 1.39 20.57 8.64
CA GLY A 228 1.50 20.34 7.22
C GLY A 228 1.19 18.90 6.85
N THR A 229 0.92 18.67 5.57
CA THR A 229 0.59 17.35 5.02
C THR A 229 1.86 16.60 4.66
N SER A 230 2.00 15.40 5.22
CA SER A 230 3.18 14.58 5.06
C SER A 230 2.86 13.16 4.63
N LEU A 231 3.75 12.55 3.84
CA LEU A 231 3.77 11.09 3.65
C LEU A 231 4.43 10.44 4.86
N ALA A 232 3.91 9.29 5.28
CA ALA A 232 4.25 8.64 6.52
C ALA A 232 4.56 7.15 6.35
N PHE A 233 5.59 6.69 7.03
CA PHE A 233 5.90 5.27 7.21
C PHE A 233 6.27 4.99 8.66
N MET A 234 5.68 3.94 9.24
CA MET A 234 6.00 3.47 10.57
C MET A 234 6.29 1.97 10.53
N PHE A 235 7.33 1.54 11.25
CA PHE A 235 7.78 0.16 11.26
C PHE A 235 8.09 -0.33 12.68
N PRO A 236 7.48 -1.44 13.14
CA PRO A 236 6.46 -2.27 12.46
C PRO A 236 5.07 -1.61 12.32
N GLY A 237 4.23 -2.19 11.47
CA GLY A 237 3.00 -1.57 10.95
C GLY A 237 1.83 -1.39 11.92
N SER A 238 1.95 -0.43 12.83
CA SER A 238 0.80 0.09 13.60
C SER A 238 -0.15 0.86 12.70
N GLU A 239 -1.45 0.71 12.93
CA GLU A 239 -2.49 1.45 12.24
C GLU A 239 -3.11 2.47 13.16
N GLY A 240 -3.42 3.64 12.64
CA GLY A 240 -4.07 4.67 13.42
C GLY A 240 -4.37 5.90 12.58
N GLU A 241 -5.23 6.79 13.06
CA GLU A 241 -5.97 6.71 14.35
C GLU A 241 -7.20 5.81 14.27
N ARG A 242 -7.48 5.30 13.07
CA ARG A 242 -8.50 4.32 12.75
C ARG A 242 -7.88 3.12 12.05
N SER A 243 -8.34 1.91 12.36
CA SER A 243 -7.72 0.65 11.92
C SER A 243 -8.72 -0.31 11.27
N HIS A 244 -8.23 -1.21 10.41
CA HIS A 244 -9.11 -2.22 9.79
C HIS A 244 -9.45 -3.40 10.72
N VAL A 245 -8.95 -3.41 11.96
CA VAL A 245 -9.05 -4.55 12.89
C VAL A 245 -10.49 -4.87 13.29
N MET A 246 -11.43 -3.93 13.13
CA MET A 246 -12.87 -4.16 13.26
C MET A 246 -13.59 -3.22 12.29
N ARG A 247 -14.02 -3.70 11.13
CA ARG A 247 -14.57 -2.84 10.06
C ARG A 247 -15.75 -1.95 10.50
N ARG A 248 -16.57 -2.40 11.44
CA ARG A 248 -17.73 -1.63 11.94
C ARG A 248 -17.42 -0.75 13.16
N ALA A 249 -16.19 -0.79 13.69
CA ALA A 249 -15.72 0.02 14.81
C ALA A 249 -14.24 0.38 14.56
N PRO A 250 -13.97 1.18 13.52
CA PRO A 250 -12.60 1.46 13.08
C PRO A 250 -11.81 2.33 14.06
N GLU A 251 -12.45 2.99 15.02
CA GLU A 251 -11.82 3.92 15.96
C GLU A 251 -10.70 3.29 16.78
N GLY A 252 -9.59 4.00 16.95
CA GLY A 252 -8.50 3.60 17.81
C GLY A 252 -7.35 2.92 17.06
N TRP A 253 -6.17 3.05 17.68
CA TRP A 253 -4.94 2.47 17.18
C TRP A 253 -4.96 0.96 17.28
N ALA A 254 -4.28 0.31 16.34
CA ALA A 254 -3.95 -1.09 16.43
C ALA A 254 -2.43 -1.23 16.34
N LEU A 255 -1.82 -1.54 17.48
CA LEU A 255 -0.41 -1.27 17.76
C LEU A 255 0.47 -2.49 17.48
N ARG A 256 1.54 -2.30 16.71
CA ARG A 256 2.54 -3.32 16.37
C ARG A 256 3.92 -2.73 16.59
N SER A 257 4.75 -3.40 17.36
CA SER A 257 6.08 -2.91 17.71
C SER A 257 7.10 -4.03 17.70
N HIS A 258 8.36 -3.68 17.51
CA HIS A 258 9.46 -4.60 17.80
C HIS A 258 9.82 -4.55 19.28
N PRO A 259 10.25 -5.67 19.90
CA PRO A 259 10.82 -5.64 21.23
C PRO A 259 12.15 -4.88 21.20
N VAL A 260 12.47 -4.14 22.26
CA VAL A 260 13.81 -3.55 22.41
C VAL A 260 14.76 -4.66 22.84
N LYS A 261 15.44 -5.26 21.87
CA LYS A 261 16.30 -6.44 22.06
C LYS A 261 17.48 -6.37 21.10
N ALA A 262 18.68 -6.64 21.59
CA ALA A 262 19.86 -6.73 20.72
C ALA A 262 19.72 -7.87 19.70
N GLY A 263 20.25 -7.67 18.49
CA GLY A 263 20.26 -8.70 17.44
C GLY A 263 18.95 -8.86 16.65
N ILE A 264 17.91 -8.07 16.94
CA ILE A 264 16.69 -8.10 16.11
C ILE A 264 16.96 -7.59 14.70
N ARG A 265 16.17 -8.07 13.74
CA ARG A 265 16.16 -7.53 12.38
C ARG A 265 15.21 -6.33 12.32
N HIS A 266 15.78 -5.12 12.28
CA HIS A 266 15.02 -3.88 12.09
C HIS A 266 15.57 -3.09 10.89
N GLN A 267 15.13 -3.48 9.69
CA GLN A 267 15.58 -2.86 8.44
C GLN A 267 14.43 -2.81 7.43
N TYR A 268 14.41 -1.75 6.62
CA TYR A 268 13.40 -1.57 5.58
C TYR A 268 13.92 -0.68 4.45
N LYS A 269 13.25 -0.75 3.29
CA LYS A 269 13.63 -0.05 2.06
C LYS A 269 12.47 0.78 1.54
N LEU A 270 12.56 2.10 1.64
CA LEU A 270 11.55 3.01 1.10
C LEU A 270 12.00 3.57 -0.24
N VAL A 271 11.06 3.76 -1.16
CA VAL A 271 11.26 4.53 -2.40
C VAL A 271 10.37 5.76 -2.35
N LEU A 272 10.98 6.91 -2.58
CA LEU A 272 10.32 8.19 -2.64
C LEU A 272 10.45 8.74 -4.05
N ARG A 273 9.31 9.04 -4.67
CA ARG A 273 9.29 9.56 -6.04
C ARG A 273 8.59 10.90 -6.09
N PHE A 274 9.24 11.85 -6.76
CA PHE A 274 8.73 13.18 -7.02
C PHE A 274 8.45 13.34 -8.51
N SER A 275 7.26 13.82 -8.84
CA SER A 275 6.84 14.12 -10.20
C SER A 275 5.89 15.31 -10.22
N GLU A 276 5.48 15.69 -11.41
CA GLU A 276 4.44 16.69 -11.66
C GLU A 276 3.45 16.07 -12.64
N THR A 277 2.15 16.16 -12.35
CA THR A 277 1.10 15.49 -13.12
C THR A 277 -0.06 16.43 -13.40
N ALA A 278 -0.62 16.35 -14.60
CA ALA A 278 -1.68 17.23 -15.05
C ALA A 278 -3.00 17.02 -14.29
N GLY A 279 -3.22 15.81 -13.77
CA GLY A 279 -4.42 15.49 -13.01
C GLY A 279 -4.31 14.21 -12.18
N TYR A 280 -5.29 14.01 -11.30
CA TYR A 280 -5.36 12.83 -10.45
C TYR A 280 -5.24 11.49 -11.18
N PRO A 281 -5.94 11.24 -12.32
CA PRO A 281 -5.85 9.95 -13.00
C PRO A 281 -4.42 9.61 -13.45
N GLU A 282 -3.71 10.60 -14.00
CA GLU A 282 -2.32 10.45 -14.41
C GLU A 282 -1.41 10.18 -13.21
N ALA A 283 -1.66 10.86 -12.08
CA ALA A 283 -0.90 10.64 -10.85
C ALA A 283 -1.06 9.22 -10.30
N VAL A 284 -2.29 8.68 -10.30
CA VAL A 284 -2.56 7.30 -9.91
C VAL A 284 -1.89 6.33 -10.87
N GLU A 285 -2.08 6.49 -12.18
CA GLU A 285 -1.50 5.61 -13.19
C GLU A 285 0.03 5.59 -13.12
N SER A 286 0.66 6.77 -13.07
CA SER A 286 2.12 6.91 -13.01
C SER A 286 2.68 6.28 -11.74
N THR A 287 2.03 6.50 -10.59
CA THR A 287 2.46 5.93 -9.31
C THR A 287 2.29 4.41 -9.29
N TRP A 288 1.17 3.90 -9.79
CA TRP A 288 0.90 2.47 -9.85
C TRP A 288 1.90 1.75 -10.75
N LYS A 289 2.14 2.25 -11.97
CA LYS A 289 3.10 1.66 -12.90
C LYS A 289 4.50 1.66 -12.31
N HIS A 290 4.92 2.76 -11.67
CA HIS A 290 6.23 2.80 -11.00
C HIS A 290 6.36 1.73 -9.91
N ALA A 291 5.34 1.55 -9.07
CA ALA A 291 5.35 0.49 -8.06
C ALA A 291 5.36 -0.90 -8.71
N PHE A 292 4.55 -1.14 -9.74
CA PHE A 292 4.50 -2.42 -10.45
C PHE A 292 5.85 -2.76 -11.10
N ASP A 293 6.49 -1.78 -11.77
CA ASP A 293 7.80 -1.92 -12.40
C ASP A 293 8.91 -2.18 -11.37
N LEU A 294 8.80 -1.60 -10.18
CA LEU A 294 9.76 -1.84 -9.10
C LEU A 294 9.62 -3.25 -8.51
N TYR A 295 8.37 -3.70 -8.30
CA TYR A 295 8.09 -5.01 -7.73
C TYR A 295 8.34 -6.16 -8.71
N GLN A 296 8.27 -5.90 -10.02
CA GLN A 296 8.40 -6.90 -11.09
C GLN A 296 7.67 -8.20 -10.74
N PRO A 297 6.36 -8.15 -10.44
CA PRO A 297 5.64 -9.34 -10.01
C PRO A 297 5.75 -10.43 -11.06
N LYS A 298 6.06 -11.65 -10.63
CA LYS A 298 6.25 -12.79 -11.53
C LYS A 298 4.93 -13.08 -12.26
N ILE A 299 4.90 -12.78 -13.56
CA ILE A 299 3.81 -13.20 -14.44
C ILE A 299 3.94 -14.70 -14.66
N ARG A 300 3.01 -15.48 -14.10
CA ARG A 300 2.95 -16.92 -14.35
C ARG A 300 2.05 -17.16 -15.55
N PRO A 301 2.51 -17.86 -16.60
CA PRO A 301 1.63 -18.27 -17.67
C PRO A 301 0.62 -19.25 -17.08
N VAL A 302 -0.64 -18.86 -17.09
CA VAL A 302 -1.77 -19.72 -16.73
C VAL A 302 -2.52 -19.99 -18.03
N ASP A 303 -2.87 -21.24 -18.27
CA ASP A 303 -3.79 -21.57 -19.36
C ASP A 303 -5.19 -21.07 -18.97
N VAL A 304 -5.49 -19.84 -19.39
CA VAL A 304 -6.78 -19.19 -19.13
C VAL A 304 -7.93 -19.98 -19.75
N LYS A 305 -7.69 -20.70 -20.86
CA LYS A 305 -8.71 -21.55 -21.48
C LYS A 305 -8.97 -22.78 -20.61
N ALA A 306 -7.93 -23.47 -20.14
CA ALA A 306 -8.11 -24.59 -19.21
C ALA A 306 -8.80 -24.16 -17.90
N ALA A 307 -8.42 -23.00 -17.35
CA ALA A 307 -9.08 -22.44 -16.17
C ALA A 307 -10.56 -22.14 -16.43
N PHE A 308 -10.88 -21.54 -17.58
CA PHE A 308 -12.24 -21.26 -17.98
C PHE A 308 -13.05 -22.56 -18.20
N ASN A 309 -12.48 -23.57 -18.86
CA ASN A 309 -13.13 -24.86 -19.06
C ASN A 309 -13.41 -25.54 -17.72
N GLY A 310 -12.46 -25.49 -16.78
CA GLY A 310 -12.68 -26.00 -15.42
C GLY A 310 -13.81 -25.26 -14.68
N LEU A 311 -13.98 -23.94 -14.90
CA LEU A 311 -15.13 -23.20 -14.38
C LEU A 311 -16.45 -23.67 -15.02
N VAL A 312 -16.45 -23.93 -16.33
CA VAL A 312 -17.63 -24.45 -17.04
C VAL A 312 -17.99 -25.84 -16.54
N ASP A 313 -17.01 -26.74 -16.39
CA ASP A 313 -17.21 -28.08 -15.84
C ASP A 313 -17.72 -28.03 -14.40
N THR A 314 -17.22 -27.07 -13.60
CA THR A 314 -17.72 -26.82 -12.24
C THR A 314 -19.19 -26.41 -12.27
N LEU A 315 -19.56 -25.45 -13.15
CA LEU A 315 -20.95 -25.04 -13.31
C LEU A 315 -21.83 -26.19 -13.81
N ASP A 316 -21.35 -26.97 -14.78
CA ASP A 316 -22.07 -28.13 -15.32
C ASP A 316 -22.34 -29.17 -14.21
N HIS A 317 -21.31 -29.50 -13.42
CA HIS A 317 -21.40 -30.45 -12.31
C HIS A 317 -22.40 -30.01 -11.24
N TYR A 318 -22.35 -28.74 -10.82
CA TYR A 318 -23.21 -28.22 -9.75
C TYR A 318 -24.55 -27.67 -10.22
N SER A 319 -24.77 -27.55 -11.52
CA SER A 319 -26.08 -27.23 -12.08
C SER A 319 -27.00 -28.44 -11.89
N VAL A 320 -27.82 -28.36 -10.84
CA VAL A 320 -28.75 -29.43 -10.47
C VAL A 320 -30.18 -28.92 -10.53
N SER A 321 -31.06 -29.80 -11.01
CA SER A 321 -32.49 -29.84 -10.69
C SER A 321 -32.83 -31.03 -9.78
N GLN A 322 -31.81 -31.82 -9.40
CA GLN A 322 -31.96 -33.12 -8.76
C GLN A 322 -32.17 -32.93 -7.25
N GLY A 323 -33.40 -33.16 -6.80
CA GLY A 323 -33.79 -33.22 -5.38
C GLY A 323 -34.38 -31.93 -4.78
N TYR A 324 -34.63 -30.90 -5.59
CA TYR A 324 -35.19 -29.61 -5.14
C TYR A 324 -36.09 -29.00 -6.23
N ASP A 325 -36.98 -28.08 -5.84
CA ASP A 325 -38.10 -27.59 -6.66
C ASP A 325 -37.72 -26.62 -7.81
N ALA A 326 -36.44 -26.32 -8.00
CA ALA A 326 -35.99 -25.34 -8.99
C ALA A 326 -34.62 -25.70 -9.61
N PRO A 327 -34.38 -25.36 -10.88
CA PRO A 327 -33.07 -25.46 -11.49
C PRO A 327 -32.14 -24.33 -11.01
N GLY A 328 -30.90 -24.66 -10.65
CA GLY A 328 -29.93 -23.65 -10.24
C GLY A 328 -28.58 -24.20 -9.76
N PHE A 329 -27.82 -23.32 -9.14
CA PHE A 329 -26.53 -23.63 -8.50
C PHE A 329 -26.63 -23.50 -6.98
N PRO A 330 -26.00 -24.39 -6.19
CA PRO A 330 -25.84 -24.16 -4.76
C PRO A 330 -25.04 -22.88 -4.50
N PHE A 331 -25.32 -22.20 -3.39
CA PHE A 331 -24.59 -21.02 -2.94
C PHE A 331 -23.15 -21.34 -2.50
N SER A 332 -22.93 -22.52 -1.91
CA SER A 332 -21.60 -22.94 -1.45
C SER A 332 -21.46 -24.46 -1.37
N VAL A 333 -20.20 -24.90 -1.41
CA VAL A 333 -19.78 -26.31 -1.26
C VAL A 333 -18.72 -26.40 -0.16
N ASP A 334 -18.67 -27.53 0.55
CA ASP A 334 -17.61 -27.80 1.51
C ASP A 334 -16.35 -28.33 0.81
N LEU A 335 -15.19 -27.77 1.15
CA LEU A 335 -13.90 -28.27 0.69
C LEU A 335 -13.26 -29.18 1.76
N PRO A 336 -12.51 -30.22 1.37
CA PRO A 336 -12.14 -30.57 -0.01
C PRO A 336 -13.17 -31.44 -0.76
N GLY A 337 -14.24 -31.89 -0.09
CA GLY A 337 -15.16 -32.91 -0.62
C GLY A 337 -16.12 -32.47 -1.72
N GLY A 338 -16.25 -31.17 -2.00
CA GLY A 338 -17.15 -30.62 -3.01
C GLY A 338 -18.64 -30.80 -2.71
N LYS A 339 -19.02 -31.23 -1.50
CA LYS A 339 -20.42 -31.46 -1.17
C LYS A 339 -21.14 -30.12 -1.05
N ALA A 340 -22.23 -29.94 -1.80
CA ALA A 340 -23.06 -28.76 -1.68
C ALA A 340 -23.65 -28.62 -0.27
N ARG A 341 -23.51 -27.41 0.27
CA ARG A 341 -23.85 -27.07 1.67
C ARG A 341 -25.10 -26.20 1.76
N ALA A 342 -25.30 -25.31 0.80
CA ALA A 342 -26.38 -24.32 0.84
C ALA A 342 -27.06 -24.20 -0.52
N TYR A 343 -28.37 -24.42 -0.56
CA TYR A 343 -29.20 -24.43 -1.77
C TYR A 343 -30.15 -23.22 -1.85
N ASN A 344 -29.72 -22.08 -1.33
CA ASN A 344 -30.42 -20.82 -1.46
C ASN A 344 -30.03 -20.13 -2.78
N TYR A 345 -30.90 -20.20 -3.79
CA TYR A 345 -30.67 -19.55 -5.07
C TYR A 345 -30.80 -18.04 -4.93
N GLN A 346 -29.73 -17.32 -5.28
CA GLN A 346 -29.64 -15.88 -5.08
C GLN A 346 -29.26 -15.15 -6.38
N MET A 347 -29.85 -13.98 -6.55
CA MET A 347 -29.43 -12.98 -7.53
C MET A 347 -29.00 -11.68 -6.83
N GLY A 348 -28.06 -10.94 -7.42
CA GLY A 348 -27.59 -9.65 -6.89
C GLY A 348 -26.11 -9.67 -6.51
N PHE A 349 -25.73 -8.91 -5.47
CA PHE A 349 -24.33 -8.68 -5.11
C PHE A 349 -23.52 -9.98 -4.89
N VAL A 350 -24.10 -10.94 -4.16
CA VAL A 350 -23.47 -12.26 -3.88
C VAL A 350 -24.02 -13.39 -4.75
N GLY A 351 -25.11 -13.16 -5.48
CA GLY A 351 -25.83 -14.18 -6.24
C GLY A 351 -25.52 -14.15 -7.73
N ARG A 352 -25.20 -15.30 -8.32
CA ARG A 352 -24.72 -15.41 -9.71
C ARG A 352 -25.52 -16.37 -10.60
N GLN A 353 -26.78 -16.67 -10.26
CA GLN A 353 -27.60 -17.65 -11.01
C GLN A 353 -27.68 -17.34 -12.52
N LEU A 354 -28.17 -16.15 -12.92
CA LEU A 354 -28.27 -15.78 -14.34
C LEU A 354 -26.91 -15.60 -15.04
N PRO A 355 -25.89 -14.92 -14.47
CA PRO A 355 -24.56 -14.89 -15.09
C PRO A 355 -23.94 -16.26 -15.32
N ASN A 356 -24.13 -17.21 -14.39
CA ASN A 356 -23.64 -18.58 -14.55
C ASN A 356 -24.45 -19.34 -15.61
N ALA A 357 -25.77 -19.14 -15.66
CA ALA A 357 -26.62 -19.71 -16.71
C ALA A 357 -26.21 -19.22 -18.10
N TYR A 358 -25.86 -17.94 -18.25
CA TYR A 358 -25.29 -17.38 -19.47
C TYR A 358 -24.03 -18.15 -19.91
N VAL A 359 -23.11 -18.43 -18.98
CA VAL A 359 -21.89 -19.18 -19.29
C VAL A 359 -22.23 -20.58 -19.83
N LEU A 360 -23.18 -21.29 -19.20
CA LEU A 360 -23.61 -22.61 -19.67
C LEU A 360 -24.27 -22.54 -21.06
N ILE A 361 -25.14 -21.57 -21.31
CA ILE A 361 -25.79 -21.37 -22.63
C ILE A 361 -24.74 -21.06 -23.69
N HIS A 362 -23.86 -20.11 -23.41
CA HIS A 362 -22.81 -19.67 -24.32
C HIS A 362 -21.90 -20.83 -24.71
N GLN A 363 -21.42 -21.61 -23.74
CA GLN A 363 -20.59 -22.78 -24.03
C GLN A 363 -21.37 -23.92 -24.67
N GLY A 364 -22.63 -24.13 -24.28
CA GLY A 364 -23.52 -25.07 -24.94
C GLY A 364 -23.71 -24.79 -26.43
N ILE A 365 -23.75 -23.51 -26.82
CA ILE A 365 -23.81 -23.09 -28.23
C ILE A 365 -22.45 -23.28 -28.91
N LEU A 366 -21.37 -22.73 -28.34
CA LEU A 366 -20.04 -22.76 -28.96
C LEU A 366 -19.50 -24.17 -29.14
N GLU A 367 -19.65 -25.03 -28.14
CA GLU A 367 -19.15 -26.39 -28.12
C GLU A 367 -20.18 -27.42 -28.63
N LYS A 368 -21.36 -26.95 -29.06
CA LYS A 368 -22.49 -27.79 -29.49
C LYS A 368 -22.93 -28.80 -28.41
N ARG A 369 -22.79 -28.44 -27.13
CA ARG A 369 -23.23 -29.22 -25.97
C ARG A 369 -24.67 -28.86 -25.61
N ALA A 370 -25.64 -29.54 -26.22
CA ALA A 370 -27.07 -29.28 -26.03
C ALA A 370 -27.51 -29.33 -24.56
N GLU A 371 -26.92 -30.22 -23.75
CA GLU A 371 -27.21 -30.35 -22.32
C GLU A 371 -26.87 -29.09 -21.51
N LEU A 372 -25.72 -28.45 -21.78
CA LEU A 372 -25.35 -27.20 -21.11
C LEU A 372 -26.32 -26.07 -21.46
N ARG A 373 -26.68 -26.00 -22.75
CA ARG A 373 -27.66 -25.03 -23.24
C ARG A 373 -29.02 -25.24 -22.56
N LYS A 374 -29.45 -26.49 -22.41
CA LYS A 374 -30.70 -26.82 -21.73
C LYS A 374 -30.65 -26.42 -20.25
N LYS A 375 -29.62 -26.84 -19.51
CA LYS A 375 -29.44 -26.51 -18.09
C LYS A 375 -29.47 -25.01 -17.83
N GLY A 376 -28.72 -24.24 -18.61
CA GLY A 376 -28.74 -22.78 -18.48
C GLY A 376 -30.09 -22.17 -18.87
N GLY A 377 -30.76 -22.70 -19.90
CA GLY A 377 -32.11 -22.30 -20.29
C GLY A 377 -33.14 -22.54 -19.18
N ASP A 378 -33.16 -23.75 -18.60
CA ASP A 378 -34.07 -24.11 -17.50
C ASP A 378 -33.94 -23.14 -16.31
N ILE A 379 -32.69 -22.71 -15.98
CA ILE A 379 -32.43 -21.71 -14.93
C ILE A 379 -33.02 -20.35 -15.31
N VAL A 380 -32.80 -19.88 -16.54
CA VAL A 380 -33.35 -18.61 -17.02
C VAL A 380 -34.87 -18.63 -17.00
N ASP A 381 -35.49 -19.71 -17.48
CA ASP A 381 -36.94 -19.88 -17.53
C ASP A 381 -37.55 -19.88 -16.13
N PHE A 382 -36.93 -20.57 -15.17
CA PHE A 382 -37.36 -20.54 -13.77
C PHE A 382 -37.36 -19.12 -13.22
N TRP A 383 -36.25 -18.38 -13.38
CA TRP A 383 -36.17 -17.01 -12.85
C TRP A 383 -37.16 -16.08 -13.56
N ALA A 384 -37.28 -16.14 -14.89
CA ALA A 384 -38.21 -15.33 -15.65
C ALA A 384 -39.68 -15.59 -15.25
N ALA A 385 -40.05 -16.84 -14.99
CA ALA A 385 -41.38 -17.21 -14.54
C ALA A 385 -41.68 -16.78 -13.10
N ASN A 386 -40.66 -16.57 -12.27
CA ASN A 386 -40.77 -16.26 -10.84
C ASN A 386 -40.24 -14.87 -10.48
N CYS A 387 -40.06 -13.98 -11.46
CA CYS A 387 -39.66 -12.60 -11.23
C CYS A 387 -40.72 -11.85 -10.42
N LEU A 388 -40.26 -10.94 -9.55
CA LEU A 388 -41.14 -10.13 -8.69
C LEU A 388 -41.97 -9.10 -9.47
N LEU A 389 -41.52 -8.74 -10.68
CA LEU A 389 -42.17 -7.73 -11.52
C LEU A 389 -42.51 -8.33 -12.91
N PRO A 390 -43.62 -7.91 -13.53
CA PRO A 390 -43.97 -8.31 -14.90
C PRO A 390 -42.91 -7.92 -15.96
N SER A 391 -42.04 -6.96 -15.65
CA SER A 391 -40.94 -6.52 -16.52
C SER A 391 -39.69 -7.40 -16.46
N GLY A 392 -39.68 -8.42 -15.59
CA GLY A 392 -38.45 -9.09 -15.15
C GLY A 392 -37.83 -8.40 -13.94
#